data_AF-A0A7J6X851-F1
#
_entry.id   AF-A0A7J6X851-F1
#
_cell.length_a   1.000
_cell.length_b   1.000
_cell.length_c   1.000
_cell.angle_alpha   90.00
_cell.angle_beta   90.00
_cell.angle_gamma   90.00
#
_symmetry.space_group_name_H-M   'P 1'
#
loop_
_entity.id
_entity.type
_entity.pdbx_description
1 polymer ?
#
loop_
_entity_poly.entity_id
_entity_poly.type
_entity_poly.pdbx_seq_one_letter_code
_entity_poly.pdbx_strand_id
1 'polypeptide(L)'
;MLMYQGERILSNAQSIFHSTGVKISVKVAGIHWHYGTRSHARELTVGYYNTHYHDGYIPIAHMLARYGAIFNFTCIEMRDHEQPQDALCAPEKLVRQVAMATHKIGVPLAGENALPRYDETAHDQILNVASLKLDEIEQESDMCSFTFWHMNPDLFQADNWRKFVSFVKKMKERKTTSAGNNLNERMSSQQTFTAGQTQGHAEAKADEWIESTKGTAQSALDKTVDAAHSTKESAQQGQEQASGFIHQTSEQVMNMAHDAIENAKSTLGVGEHSHKK
;
A
#
# COMPACT_ATOMS: atom_id res chain seq x y z
N MET A 1 15.79 0.22 -24.70
CA MET A 1 15.04 1.48 -24.90
C MET A 1 14.31 1.92 -23.63
N LEU A 2 13.46 1.09 -23.01
CA LEU A 2 12.74 1.44 -21.77
C LEU A 2 13.68 1.88 -20.63
N MET A 3 14.76 1.15 -20.41
CA MET A 3 15.76 1.49 -19.37
C MET A 3 16.34 2.90 -19.54
N TYR A 4 16.75 3.24 -20.76
CA TYR A 4 17.29 4.56 -21.07
C TYR A 4 16.25 5.68 -20.85
N GLN A 5 15.00 5.44 -21.28
CA GLN A 5 13.91 6.40 -21.06
C GLN A 5 13.60 6.59 -19.57
N GLY A 6 13.48 5.47 -18.83
CA GLY A 6 13.24 5.48 -17.39
C GLY A 6 14.34 6.23 -16.64
N GLU A 7 15.60 5.93 -16.91
CA GLU A 7 16.75 6.59 -16.30
C GLU A 7 16.77 8.10 -16.60
N ARG A 8 16.50 8.49 -17.85
CA ARG A 8 16.49 9.88 -18.26
C ARG A 8 15.36 10.68 -17.60
N ILE A 9 14.17 10.10 -17.43
CA ILE A 9 13.07 10.77 -16.73
C ILE A 9 13.36 10.82 -15.22
N LEU A 10 13.85 9.72 -14.66
CA LEU A 10 14.09 9.60 -13.23
C LEU A 10 15.23 10.52 -12.75
N SER A 11 16.27 10.72 -13.56
CA SER A 11 17.33 11.69 -13.26
C SER A 11 16.82 13.12 -13.19
N ASN A 12 15.93 13.52 -14.11
CA ASN A 12 15.29 14.83 -14.09
C ASN A 12 14.35 14.98 -12.89
N ALA A 13 13.51 13.98 -12.63
CA ALA A 13 12.62 13.99 -11.48
C ALA A 13 13.41 14.07 -10.16
N GLN A 14 14.48 13.30 -10.02
CA GLN A 14 15.36 13.37 -8.86
C GLN A 14 15.95 14.77 -8.74
N SER A 15 16.47 15.37 -9.81
CA SER A 15 17.04 16.72 -9.77
C SER A 15 16.03 17.80 -9.35
N ILE A 16 14.75 17.63 -9.68
CA ILE A 16 13.69 18.58 -9.30
C ILE A 16 13.27 18.38 -7.84
N PHE A 17 13.11 17.13 -7.42
CA PHE A 17 12.47 16.81 -6.13
C PHE A 17 13.45 16.45 -5.01
N HIS A 18 14.78 16.40 -5.26
CA HIS A 18 15.75 15.88 -4.28
C HIS A 18 15.70 16.56 -2.90
N SER A 19 15.39 17.85 -2.86
CA SER A 19 15.38 18.67 -1.63
C SER A 19 14.02 18.69 -0.92
N THR A 20 12.98 18.13 -1.52
CA THR A 20 11.60 18.19 -1.00
C THR A 20 11.29 17.10 0.02
N GLY A 21 12.12 16.07 0.11
CA GLY A 21 11.89 14.89 0.98
C GLY A 21 10.89 13.89 0.42
N VAL A 22 10.22 14.16 -0.72
CA VAL A 22 9.31 13.21 -1.37
C VAL A 22 10.07 12.01 -1.93
N LYS A 23 9.40 10.86 -2.00
CA LYS A 23 9.93 9.64 -2.64
C LYS A 23 9.34 9.49 -4.03
N ILE A 24 10.21 9.25 -5.01
CA ILE A 24 9.77 8.94 -6.37
C ILE A 24 9.48 7.44 -6.45
N SER A 25 8.33 7.09 -7.01
CA SER A 25 7.93 5.71 -7.26
C SER A 25 7.73 5.50 -8.75
N VAL A 26 8.21 4.37 -9.27
CA VAL A 26 8.04 3.99 -10.68
C VAL A 26 7.16 2.76 -10.75
N LYS A 27 6.05 2.87 -11.48
CA LYS A 27 5.13 1.76 -11.73
C LYS A 27 5.67 0.83 -12.80
N VAL A 28 5.70 -0.46 -12.51
CA VAL A 28 6.08 -1.54 -13.41
C VAL A 28 4.89 -2.47 -13.57
N ALA A 29 4.52 -2.80 -14.80
CA ALA A 29 3.33 -3.58 -15.11
C ALA A 29 3.55 -5.08 -14.83
N GLY A 30 2.53 -5.74 -14.27
CA GLY A 30 2.49 -7.18 -14.05
C GLY A 30 1.96 -7.91 -15.28
N ILE A 31 2.85 -8.31 -16.19
CA ILE A 31 2.47 -9.02 -17.41
C ILE A 31 2.47 -10.53 -17.13
N HIS A 32 1.41 -11.00 -16.48
CA HIS A 32 1.34 -12.37 -15.99
C HIS A 32 0.91 -13.39 -17.05
N TRP A 33 0.24 -12.96 -18.12
CA TRP A 33 -0.20 -13.87 -19.20
C TRP A 33 0.97 -14.28 -20.11
N HIS A 34 1.00 -15.56 -20.49
CA HIS A 34 2.13 -16.25 -21.12
C HIS A 34 3.43 -16.30 -20.30
N TYR A 35 3.44 -15.90 -19.03
CA TYR A 35 4.60 -16.06 -18.14
C TYR A 35 4.97 -17.54 -17.97
N GLY A 36 3.98 -18.44 -18.00
CA GLY A 36 4.21 -19.89 -17.96
C GLY A 36 4.87 -20.48 -19.22
N THR A 37 5.08 -19.68 -20.28
CA THR A 37 5.77 -20.14 -21.50
C THR A 37 7.27 -19.92 -21.39
N ARG A 38 8.10 -20.76 -22.03
CA ARG A 38 9.56 -20.53 -22.07
C ARG A 38 9.96 -19.18 -22.66
N SER A 39 9.15 -18.67 -23.60
CA SER A 39 9.41 -17.42 -24.32
C SER A 39 9.02 -16.16 -23.56
N HIS A 40 8.10 -16.24 -22.59
CA HIS A 40 7.55 -15.04 -21.92
C HIS A 40 7.07 -13.98 -22.93
N ALA A 41 6.43 -14.41 -24.01
CA ALA A 41 6.29 -13.63 -25.24
C ALA A 41 5.65 -12.25 -25.02
N ARG A 42 4.76 -12.12 -24.03
CA ARG A 42 4.06 -10.88 -23.72
C ARG A 42 4.93 -9.87 -23.00
N GLU A 43 5.75 -10.33 -22.05
CA GLU A 43 6.78 -9.51 -21.42
C GLU A 43 7.75 -8.96 -22.49
N LEU A 44 8.20 -9.81 -23.42
CA LEU A 44 9.06 -9.39 -24.52
C LEU A 44 8.41 -8.29 -25.38
N THR A 45 7.14 -8.46 -25.75
CA THR A 45 6.43 -7.48 -26.60
C THR A 45 6.22 -6.13 -25.92
N VAL A 46 6.03 -6.10 -24.60
CA VAL A 46 5.92 -4.82 -23.88
C VAL A 46 7.28 -4.19 -23.57
N GLY A 47 8.37 -4.89 -23.90
CA GLY A 47 9.74 -4.41 -23.74
C GLY A 47 10.44 -4.86 -22.46
N TYR A 48 9.83 -5.73 -21.66
CA TYR A 48 10.50 -6.44 -20.57
C TYR A 48 11.22 -7.63 -21.18
N TYR A 49 12.55 -7.56 -21.29
CA TYR A 49 13.32 -8.71 -21.73
C TYR A 49 13.43 -9.72 -20.58
N ASN A 50 12.31 -10.34 -20.22
CA ASN A 50 12.24 -11.42 -19.25
C ASN A 50 12.04 -12.73 -20.00
N THR A 51 12.79 -13.76 -19.64
CA THR A 51 12.65 -15.13 -20.16
C THR A 51 13.02 -16.11 -19.07
N HIS A 52 12.79 -17.40 -19.32
CA HIS A 52 13.22 -18.46 -18.40
C HIS A 52 14.72 -18.43 -18.03
N TYR A 53 15.59 -17.85 -18.87
CA TYR A 53 17.03 -17.79 -18.65
C TYR A 53 17.58 -16.38 -18.42
N HIS A 54 16.70 -15.37 -18.38
CA HIS A 54 17.11 -13.97 -18.23
C HIS A 54 16.08 -13.22 -17.41
N ASP A 55 16.51 -12.74 -16.25
CA ASP A 55 15.67 -11.91 -15.38
C ASP A 55 15.62 -10.47 -15.91
N GLY A 56 14.46 -10.10 -16.46
CA GLY A 56 14.22 -8.77 -17.01
C GLY A 56 13.97 -7.68 -15.95
N TYR A 57 13.75 -8.07 -14.70
CA TYR A 57 13.39 -7.16 -13.60
C TYR A 57 14.60 -6.68 -12.80
N ILE A 58 15.68 -7.48 -12.73
CA ILE A 58 16.95 -7.07 -12.09
C ILE A 58 17.50 -5.75 -12.66
N PRO A 59 17.59 -5.54 -14.00
CA PRO A 59 18.08 -4.27 -14.54
C PRO A 59 17.20 -3.08 -14.17
N ILE A 60 15.87 -3.29 -14.10
CA ILE A 60 14.90 -2.27 -13.69
C ILE A 60 15.15 -1.89 -12.22
N ALA A 61 15.21 -2.89 -11.34
CA ALA A 61 15.50 -2.69 -9.92
C ALA A 61 16.83 -1.93 -9.71
N HIS A 62 17.89 -2.32 -10.43
CA HIS A 62 19.18 -1.63 -10.38
C HIS A 62 19.10 -0.16 -10.79
N MET A 63 18.37 0.15 -11.87
CA MET A 63 18.21 1.53 -12.31
C MET A 63 17.46 2.36 -11.27
N LEU A 64 16.37 1.84 -10.70
CA LEU A 64 15.58 2.54 -9.67
C LEU A 64 16.39 2.78 -8.38
N ALA A 65 17.20 1.80 -7.95
CA ALA A 65 18.04 1.90 -6.77
C ALA A 65 19.05 3.06 -6.86
N ARG A 66 19.64 3.30 -8.05
CA ARG A 66 20.60 4.42 -8.24
C ARG A 66 20.01 5.79 -7.95
N TYR A 67 18.70 5.94 -8.08
CA TYR A 67 17.99 7.21 -7.85
C TYR A 67 17.19 7.22 -6.55
N GLY A 68 17.33 6.18 -5.71
CA GLY A 68 16.55 6.06 -4.47
C GLY A 68 15.04 5.99 -4.69
N ALA A 69 14.62 5.49 -5.86
CA ALA A 69 13.22 5.35 -6.22
C ALA A 69 12.62 4.06 -5.67
N ILE A 70 11.29 4.00 -5.62
CA ILE A 70 10.50 2.83 -5.18
C ILE A 70 10.05 2.05 -6.42
N PHE A 71 10.26 0.75 -6.42
CA PHE A 71 9.72 -0.18 -7.41
C PHE A 71 8.25 -0.45 -7.04
N ASN A 72 7.28 0.06 -7.80
CA ASN A 72 5.87 -0.18 -7.52
C ASN A 72 5.28 -1.15 -8.55
N PHE A 73 4.79 -2.30 -8.09
CA PHE A 73 4.36 -3.40 -8.95
C PHE A 73 2.87 -3.70 -8.80
N THR A 74 2.21 -4.05 -9.90
CA THR A 74 0.77 -4.40 -9.91
C THR A 74 0.54 -5.92 -9.91
N CYS A 75 -0.71 -6.36 -9.98
CA CYS A 75 -1.15 -7.78 -9.95
C CYS A 75 -0.89 -8.51 -8.63
N ILE A 76 -0.71 -7.77 -7.53
CA ILE A 76 -0.36 -8.33 -6.22
C ILE A 76 -1.46 -9.22 -5.65
N GLU A 77 -2.71 -8.99 -6.03
CA GLU A 77 -3.89 -9.72 -5.54
C GLU A 77 -4.20 -11.01 -6.31
N MET A 78 -3.58 -11.20 -7.47
CA MET A 78 -3.93 -12.26 -8.41
C MET A 78 -3.37 -13.62 -7.97
N ARG A 79 -4.15 -14.69 -8.23
CA ARG A 79 -3.73 -16.08 -8.02
C ARG A 79 -3.76 -16.86 -9.31
N ASP A 80 -2.85 -17.83 -9.47
CA ASP A 80 -2.67 -18.58 -10.71
C ASP A 80 -3.95 -19.34 -11.10
N HIS A 81 -4.64 -19.94 -10.13
CA HIS A 81 -5.86 -20.72 -10.36
C HIS A 81 -7.10 -19.89 -10.71
N GLU A 82 -7.04 -18.56 -10.57
CA GLU A 82 -8.11 -17.65 -10.97
C GLU A 82 -7.98 -17.21 -12.44
N GLN A 83 -6.92 -17.64 -13.12
CA GLN A 83 -6.60 -17.20 -14.47
C GLN A 83 -7.04 -18.22 -15.53
N PRO A 84 -7.30 -17.78 -16.78
CA PRO A 84 -7.54 -18.69 -17.89
C PRO A 84 -6.34 -19.60 -18.15
N GLN A 85 -6.58 -20.91 -18.21
CA GLN A 85 -5.51 -21.91 -18.31
C GLN A 85 -4.78 -21.86 -19.66
N ASP A 86 -5.48 -21.52 -20.73
CA ASP A 86 -4.96 -21.35 -22.10
C ASP A 86 -4.03 -20.15 -22.24
N ALA A 87 -4.21 -19.13 -21.40
CA ALA A 87 -3.33 -17.97 -21.34
C ALA A 87 -1.99 -18.25 -20.64
N LEU A 88 -1.83 -19.43 -20.00
CA LEU A 88 -0.62 -19.82 -19.25
C LEU A 88 -0.14 -18.72 -18.30
N CYS A 89 -1.10 -18.12 -17.59
CA CYS A 89 -0.84 -17.09 -16.61
C CYS A 89 -0.08 -17.64 -15.40
N ALA A 90 0.81 -16.85 -14.83
CA ALA A 90 1.45 -17.18 -13.55
C ALA A 90 1.77 -15.92 -12.72
N PRO A 91 0.74 -15.14 -12.31
CA PRO A 91 0.94 -13.94 -11.50
C PRO A 91 1.71 -14.19 -10.20
N GLU A 92 1.51 -15.33 -9.52
CA GLU A 92 2.18 -15.61 -8.24
C GLU A 92 3.69 -15.78 -8.43
N LYS A 93 4.09 -16.51 -9.49
CA LYS A 93 5.50 -16.69 -9.85
C LYS A 93 6.14 -15.39 -10.29
N LEU A 94 5.41 -14.56 -11.04
CA LEU A 94 5.89 -13.26 -11.49
C LEU A 94 6.13 -12.31 -10.31
N VAL A 95 5.15 -12.20 -9.39
CA VAL A 95 5.27 -11.39 -8.18
C VAL A 95 6.46 -11.86 -7.32
N ARG A 96 6.66 -13.18 -7.17
CA ARG A 96 7.82 -13.75 -6.48
C ARG A 96 9.14 -13.35 -7.15
N GLN A 97 9.23 -13.42 -8.48
CA GLN A 97 10.43 -13.00 -9.22
C GLN A 97 10.76 -11.52 -8.97
N VAL A 98 9.76 -10.64 -9.05
CA VAL A 98 9.94 -9.21 -8.79
C VAL A 98 10.37 -8.95 -7.35
N ALA A 99 9.74 -9.60 -6.38
CA ALA A 99 10.13 -9.51 -4.97
C ALA A 99 11.60 -9.89 -4.77
N MET A 100 12.04 -11.02 -5.33
CA MET A 100 13.44 -11.45 -5.26
C MET A 100 14.39 -10.47 -5.95
N ALA A 101 14.04 -9.95 -7.13
CA ALA A 101 14.86 -8.98 -7.85
C ALA A 101 15.01 -7.68 -7.03
N THR A 102 13.92 -7.17 -6.45
CA THR A 102 13.97 -5.95 -5.63
C THR A 102 14.78 -6.14 -4.36
N HIS A 103 14.60 -7.27 -3.66
CA HIS A 103 15.36 -7.62 -2.47
C HIS A 103 16.86 -7.76 -2.78
N LYS A 104 17.22 -8.50 -3.83
CA LYS A 104 18.61 -8.69 -4.27
C LYS A 104 19.35 -7.37 -4.51
N ILE A 105 18.64 -6.36 -5.02
CA ILE A 105 19.21 -5.04 -5.32
C ILE A 105 19.11 -4.06 -4.14
N GLY A 106 18.23 -4.31 -3.17
CA GLY A 106 17.94 -3.40 -2.07
C GLY A 106 17.10 -2.18 -2.49
N VAL A 107 16.26 -2.33 -3.52
CA VAL A 107 15.27 -1.29 -3.89
C VAL A 107 13.95 -1.55 -3.15
N PRO A 108 13.30 -0.54 -2.55
CA PRO A 108 12.02 -0.74 -1.87
C PRO A 108 10.94 -1.19 -2.87
N LEU A 109 10.20 -2.24 -2.51
CA LEU A 109 9.03 -2.71 -3.25
C LEU A 109 7.75 -2.09 -2.66
N ALA A 110 6.90 -1.56 -3.54
CA ALA A 110 5.52 -1.19 -3.28
C ALA A 110 4.58 -1.98 -4.20
N GLY A 111 3.31 -2.05 -3.85
CA GLY A 111 2.33 -2.89 -4.55
C GLY A 111 1.02 -2.20 -4.86
N GLU A 112 0.34 -2.68 -5.90
CA GLU A 112 -1.05 -2.34 -6.25
C GLU A 112 -1.79 -3.60 -6.70
N ASN A 113 -3.10 -3.66 -6.47
CA ASN A 113 -3.93 -4.65 -7.16
C ASN A 113 -4.21 -4.18 -8.60
N ALA A 114 -4.35 -5.12 -9.53
CA ALA A 114 -4.62 -4.82 -10.94
C ALA A 114 -6.12 -4.69 -11.25
N LEU A 115 -6.97 -5.45 -10.55
CA LEU A 115 -8.42 -5.47 -10.73
C LEU A 115 -9.15 -5.11 -9.43
N PRO A 116 -10.34 -4.49 -9.48
CA PRO A 116 -11.11 -4.21 -8.27
C PRO A 116 -11.57 -5.52 -7.64
N ARG A 117 -11.01 -5.86 -6.48
CA ARG A 117 -11.30 -7.09 -5.73
C ARG A 117 -11.61 -6.72 -4.29
N TYR A 118 -12.76 -7.16 -3.79
CA TYR A 118 -13.25 -6.85 -2.43
C TYR A 118 -13.43 -8.10 -1.57
N ASP A 119 -13.13 -9.27 -2.13
CA ASP A 119 -13.17 -10.55 -1.44
C ASP A 119 -11.94 -10.78 -0.56
N GLU A 120 -12.10 -11.60 0.47
CA GLU A 120 -11.03 -11.89 1.42
C GLU A 120 -9.87 -12.63 0.77
N THR A 121 -10.11 -13.39 -0.30
CA THR A 121 -9.05 -14.16 -0.95
C THR A 121 -8.02 -13.27 -1.64
N ALA A 122 -8.46 -12.20 -2.30
CA ALA A 122 -7.57 -11.18 -2.84
C ALA A 122 -6.83 -10.42 -1.72
N HIS A 123 -7.54 -10.05 -0.64
CA HIS A 123 -6.92 -9.37 0.50
C HIS A 123 -5.85 -10.23 1.18
N ASP A 124 -6.12 -11.51 1.43
CA ASP A 124 -5.17 -12.43 2.04
C ASP A 124 -3.96 -12.68 1.12
N GLN A 125 -4.16 -12.75 -0.21
CA GLN A 125 -3.05 -12.81 -1.17
C GLN A 125 -2.16 -11.56 -1.07
N ILE A 126 -2.74 -10.36 -1.05
CA ILE A 126 -1.99 -9.12 -0.86
C ILE A 126 -1.20 -9.15 0.45
N LEU A 127 -1.83 -9.58 1.54
CA LEU A 127 -1.19 -9.68 2.85
C LEU A 127 -0.03 -10.67 2.88
N ASN A 128 -0.13 -11.78 2.14
CA ASN A 128 0.93 -12.78 2.01
C ASN A 128 2.12 -12.19 1.26
N VAL A 129 1.88 -11.61 0.09
CA VAL A 129 2.91 -10.98 -0.73
C VAL A 129 3.55 -9.80 -0.01
N ALA A 130 2.78 -8.97 0.70
CA ALA A 130 3.28 -7.80 1.40
C ALA A 130 4.31 -8.12 2.49
N SER A 131 4.28 -9.35 3.04
CA SER A 131 5.27 -9.79 4.04
C SER A 131 6.63 -10.16 3.43
N LEU A 132 6.69 -10.35 2.10
CA LEU A 132 7.84 -10.87 1.33
C LEU A 132 8.61 -12.00 2.04
N LYS A 133 7.92 -12.82 2.84
CA LYS A 133 8.48 -14.00 3.49
C LYS A 133 8.65 -15.08 2.42
N LEU A 134 9.78 -15.03 1.74
CA LEU A 134 10.18 -16.01 0.76
C LEU A 134 11.21 -16.92 1.43
N ASP A 135 11.06 -18.24 1.29
CA ASP A 135 11.97 -19.24 1.88
C ASP A 135 13.45 -19.02 1.50
N GLU A 136 13.70 -18.29 0.41
CA GLU A 136 15.02 -17.99 -0.14
C GLU A 136 15.64 -16.69 0.42
N ILE A 137 14.93 -15.97 1.31
CA ILE A 137 15.34 -14.68 1.88
C ILE A 137 15.42 -14.81 3.41
N GLU A 138 16.65 -14.80 3.96
CA GLU A 138 16.87 -14.89 5.41
C GLU A 138 16.45 -13.63 6.17
N GLN A 139 16.57 -12.47 5.53
CA GLN A 139 16.25 -11.19 6.14
C GLN A 139 14.82 -10.77 5.78
N GLU A 140 13.91 -10.85 6.75
CA GLU A 140 12.54 -10.38 6.59
C GLU A 140 12.54 -8.91 6.12
N SER A 141 11.91 -8.66 4.98
CA SER A 141 11.67 -7.31 4.46
C SER A 141 10.22 -7.20 4.08
N ASP A 142 9.52 -6.17 4.56
CA ASP A 142 8.13 -5.94 4.17
C ASP A 142 8.07 -5.03 2.94
N MET A 143 7.00 -5.17 2.15
CA MET A 143 6.62 -4.18 1.17
C MET A 143 6.42 -2.81 1.85
N CYS A 144 7.04 -1.77 1.31
CA CYS A 144 7.06 -0.45 1.97
C CYS A 144 5.68 0.23 1.98
N SER A 145 4.90 0.03 0.91
CA SER A 145 3.54 0.55 0.78
C SER A 145 2.70 -0.31 -0.16
N PHE A 146 1.38 -0.25 0.03
CA PHE A 146 0.40 -0.83 -0.89
C PHE A 146 -0.64 0.23 -1.23
N THR A 147 -0.98 0.38 -2.51
CA THR A 147 -2.02 1.29 -2.98
C THR A 147 -3.18 0.48 -3.53
N PHE A 148 -4.34 0.57 -2.86
CA PHE A 148 -5.53 -0.17 -3.26
C PHE A 148 -6.27 0.56 -4.39
N TRP A 149 -6.53 -0.14 -5.50
CA TRP A 149 -7.24 0.35 -6.67
C TRP A 149 -8.65 -0.31 -6.78
N HIS A 150 -9.77 0.41 -6.73
CA HIS A 150 -9.87 1.84 -6.48
C HIS A 150 -11.11 2.18 -5.65
N MET A 151 -11.06 3.40 -5.09
CA MET A 151 -12.13 3.99 -4.34
C MET A 151 -13.34 4.28 -5.25
N ASN A 152 -14.42 3.52 -5.06
CA ASN A 152 -15.66 3.65 -5.78
C ASN A 152 -16.84 3.28 -4.85
N PRO A 153 -18.11 3.47 -5.27
CA PRO A 153 -19.25 3.11 -4.44
C PRO A 153 -19.28 1.63 -4.01
N ASP A 154 -18.76 0.72 -4.83
CA ASP A 154 -18.73 -0.72 -4.52
C ASP A 154 -17.84 -1.02 -3.31
N LEU A 155 -16.71 -0.31 -3.13
CA LEU A 155 -15.86 -0.43 -1.96
C LEU A 155 -16.61 -0.07 -0.66
N PHE A 156 -17.54 0.89 -0.72
CA PHE A 156 -18.28 1.39 0.44
C PHE A 156 -19.58 0.62 0.74
N GLN A 157 -19.92 -0.40 -0.05
CA GLN A 157 -20.96 -1.33 0.34
C GLN A 157 -20.60 -1.99 1.68
N ALA A 158 -21.57 -2.15 2.59
CA ALA A 158 -21.31 -2.50 3.99
C ALA A 158 -20.40 -3.73 4.18
N ASP A 159 -20.61 -4.79 3.39
CA ASP A 159 -19.81 -6.00 3.47
C ASP A 159 -18.39 -5.82 2.90
N ASN A 160 -18.24 -5.11 1.79
CA ASN A 160 -16.93 -4.82 1.18
C ASN A 160 -16.12 -3.89 2.09
N TRP A 161 -16.76 -2.88 2.66
CA TRP A 161 -16.13 -1.96 3.60
C TRP A 161 -15.64 -2.69 4.85
N ARG A 162 -16.45 -3.59 5.42
CA ARG A 162 -16.04 -4.40 6.58
C ARG A 162 -14.79 -5.24 6.27
N LYS A 163 -14.75 -5.88 5.10
CA LYS A 163 -13.59 -6.67 4.64
C LYS A 163 -12.37 -5.79 4.41
N PHE A 164 -12.54 -4.63 3.77
CA PHE A 164 -11.47 -3.68 3.53
C PHE A 164 -10.88 -3.12 4.83
N VAL A 165 -11.71 -2.73 5.80
CA VAL A 165 -11.24 -2.28 7.13
C VAL A 165 -10.46 -3.39 7.84
N SER A 166 -10.93 -4.64 7.78
CA SER A 166 -10.20 -5.80 8.31
C SER A 166 -8.84 -5.98 7.62
N PHE A 167 -8.80 -5.88 6.29
CA PHE A 167 -7.57 -5.90 5.50
C PHE A 167 -6.59 -4.79 5.91
N VAL A 168 -7.04 -3.55 6.05
CA VAL A 168 -6.20 -2.41 6.47
C VAL A 168 -5.63 -2.61 7.88
N LYS A 169 -6.42 -3.15 8.83
CA LYS A 169 -5.94 -3.50 10.18
C LYS A 169 -4.83 -4.54 10.11
N LYS A 170 -5.06 -5.63 9.36
CA LYS A 170 -4.07 -6.69 9.14
C LYS A 170 -2.79 -6.18 8.46
N MET A 171 -2.87 -5.20 7.55
CA MET A 171 -1.70 -4.54 6.94
C MET A 171 -0.91 -3.70 7.95
N LYS A 172 -1.60 -2.99 8.86
CA LYS A 172 -0.97 -2.16 9.90
C LYS A 172 -0.24 -3.00 10.94
N GLU A 173 -0.88 -4.05 11.45
CA GLU A 173 -0.33 -4.91 12.50
C GLU A 173 0.96 -5.62 12.06
N ARG A 174 1.11 -5.90 10.77
CA ARG A 174 2.36 -6.48 10.21
C ARG A 174 3.55 -5.53 10.37
N LYS A 175 3.38 -4.24 10.05
CA LYS A 175 4.44 -3.22 10.18
C LYS A 175 4.92 -3.04 11.64
N THR A 176 4.05 -3.30 12.62
CA THR A 176 4.43 -3.19 14.04
C THR A 176 5.24 -4.38 14.54
N THR A 177 5.03 -5.57 13.98
CA THR A 177 5.76 -6.79 14.38
C THR A 177 7.21 -6.78 13.88
N SER A 178 7.46 -6.29 12.65
CA SER A 178 8.82 -6.14 12.11
C SER A 178 9.62 -5.01 12.80
N ALA A 179 8.96 -3.96 13.29
CA ALA A 179 9.57 -2.92 14.12
C ALA A 179 9.82 -3.36 15.58
N GLY A 180 8.97 -4.21 16.15
CA GLY A 180 9.05 -4.67 17.54
C GLY A 180 10.21 -5.63 17.83
N ASN A 181 10.65 -6.39 16.83
CA ASN A 181 11.78 -7.33 17.00
C ASN A 181 13.13 -6.62 17.19
N ASN A 182 13.29 -5.40 16.68
CA ASN A 182 14.51 -4.59 16.86
C ASN A 182 14.60 -3.89 18.23
N LEU A 183 13.49 -3.78 18.96
CA LEU A 183 13.47 -3.19 20.31
C LEU A 183 13.67 -4.25 21.40
N ASN A 184 13.15 -5.47 21.19
CA ASN A 184 13.29 -6.56 22.17
C ASN A 184 14.73 -7.08 22.29
N GLU A 185 15.54 -7.10 21.23
CA GLU A 185 16.97 -7.46 21.34
C GLU A 185 17.80 -6.43 22.11
N ARG A 186 17.45 -5.14 22.02
CA ARG A 186 18.09 -4.07 22.82
C ARG A 186 17.62 -4.05 24.26
N MET A 187 16.38 -4.44 24.54
CA MET A 187 15.82 -4.50 25.90
C MET A 187 16.21 -5.77 26.67
N SER A 188 16.50 -6.88 25.98
CA SER A 188 16.95 -8.13 26.64
C SER A 188 18.33 -8.02 27.31
N SER A 189 19.12 -6.99 27.00
CA SER A 189 20.44 -6.76 27.60
C SER A 189 20.38 -5.93 28.89
N GLN A 190 19.21 -5.37 29.25
CA GLN A 190 19.03 -4.52 30.42
C GLN A 190 17.62 -4.68 30.97
N GLN A 191 17.34 -5.73 31.75
CA GLN A 191 16.38 -5.70 32.88
C GLN A 191 16.24 -7.07 33.56
N THR A 192 17.18 -7.38 34.45
CA THR A 192 16.84 -8.04 35.73
C THR A 192 16.39 -6.96 36.71
N PHE A 193 15.35 -7.25 37.50
CA PHE A 193 14.57 -6.36 38.40
C PHE A 193 13.60 -5.42 37.65
N THR A 194 12.27 -5.47 37.83
CA THR A 194 11.51 -5.59 39.08
C THR A 194 10.09 -6.10 38.76
N ALA A 195 9.60 -7.07 39.53
CA ALA A 195 8.21 -7.53 39.49
C ALA A 195 7.33 -6.63 40.38
N GLY A 196 6.13 -6.28 39.91
CA GLY A 196 5.07 -5.76 40.79
C GLY A 196 4.06 -4.84 40.11
N GLN A 197 2.80 -5.27 40.13
CA GLN A 197 1.56 -4.49 40.05
C GLN A 197 0.95 -4.21 38.67
N THR A 198 0.19 -5.20 38.20
CA THR A 198 -1.03 -5.03 37.41
C THR A 198 -2.19 -4.67 38.35
N GLN A 199 -2.94 -3.58 38.07
CA GLN A 199 -4.40 -3.55 37.84
C GLN A 199 -4.89 -2.09 37.77
N GLY A 200 -5.57 -1.69 36.68
CA GLY A 200 -6.26 -0.39 36.57
C GLY A 200 -5.91 0.48 35.35
N HIS A 201 -5.79 -0.10 34.15
CA HIS A 201 -5.32 0.66 32.96
C HIS A 201 -6.17 0.52 31.68
N ALA A 202 -7.35 -0.10 31.74
CA ALA A 202 -8.13 -0.43 30.54
C ALA A 202 -9.05 0.71 30.06
N GLU A 203 -9.59 1.55 30.93
CA GLU A 203 -10.53 2.62 30.52
C GLU A 203 -9.82 3.92 30.12
N ALA A 204 -8.79 4.36 30.86
CA ALA A 204 -8.06 5.59 30.56
C ALA A 204 -7.33 5.56 29.18
N LYS A 205 -6.92 4.38 28.71
CA LYS A 205 -6.27 4.23 27.40
C LYS A 205 -7.24 4.28 26.23
N ALA A 206 -8.53 3.99 26.44
CA ALA A 206 -9.53 4.08 25.39
C ALA A 206 -9.87 5.55 25.08
N ASP A 207 -10.04 6.36 26.12
CA ASP A 207 -10.34 7.79 25.99
C ASP A 207 -9.14 8.58 25.42
N GLU A 208 -7.92 8.26 25.87
CA GLU A 208 -6.68 8.85 25.35
C GLU A 208 -6.45 8.50 23.86
N TRP A 209 -6.89 7.31 23.43
CA TRP A 209 -6.80 6.88 22.03
C TRP A 209 -7.84 7.58 21.14
N ILE A 210 -9.06 7.82 21.64
CA ILE A 210 -10.10 8.57 20.92
C ILE A 210 -9.70 10.05 20.77
N GLU A 211 -9.14 10.67 21.81
CA GLU A 211 -8.60 12.04 21.74
C GLU A 211 -7.41 12.14 20.77
N SER A 212 -6.49 11.18 20.81
CA SER A 212 -5.32 11.14 19.92
C SER A 212 -5.69 10.96 18.44
N THR A 213 -6.70 10.13 18.16
CA THR A 213 -7.18 9.90 16.79
C THR A 213 -7.94 11.11 16.25
N LYS A 214 -8.71 11.80 17.10
CA LYS A 214 -9.38 13.07 16.75
C LYS A 214 -8.37 14.19 16.47
N GLY A 215 -7.33 14.34 17.29
CA GLY A 215 -6.27 15.33 17.10
C GLY A 215 -5.45 15.08 15.81
N THR A 216 -5.22 13.81 15.47
CA THR A 216 -4.50 13.44 14.24
C THR A 216 -5.34 13.70 12.99
N ALA A 217 -6.64 13.42 13.03
CA ALA A 217 -7.56 13.71 11.93
C ALA A 217 -7.71 15.23 11.71
N GLN A 218 -7.79 16.01 12.78
CA GLN A 218 -7.87 17.47 12.70
C GLN A 218 -6.57 18.07 12.13
N SER A 219 -5.40 17.59 12.57
CA SER A 219 -4.12 18.03 12.02
C SER A 219 -3.92 17.65 10.55
N ALA A 220 -4.47 16.52 10.11
CA ALA A 220 -4.45 16.14 8.69
C ALA A 220 -5.35 17.03 7.84
N LEU A 221 -6.52 17.43 8.36
CA LEU A 221 -7.44 18.38 7.74
C LEU A 221 -6.82 19.78 7.64
N ASP A 222 -6.21 20.28 8.71
CA ASP A 222 -5.57 21.61 8.71
C ASP A 222 -4.39 21.65 7.73
N LYS A 223 -3.60 20.59 7.64
CA LYS A 223 -2.51 20.48 6.64
C LYS A 223 -3.01 20.35 5.20
N THR A 224 -4.19 19.80 4.97
CA THR A 224 -4.79 19.78 3.63
C THR A 224 -5.36 21.14 3.24
N VAL A 225 -5.92 21.88 4.20
CA VAL A 225 -6.39 23.26 4.00
C VAL A 225 -5.21 24.21 3.72
N ASP A 226 -4.10 24.07 4.45
CA ASP A 226 -2.88 24.87 4.24
C ASP A 226 -2.22 24.55 2.89
N ALA A 227 -2.14 23.26 2.52
CA ALA A 227 -1.62 22.86 1.22
C ALA A 227 -2.50 23.35 0.06
N ALA A 228 -3.83 23.32 0.21
CA ALA A 228 -4.79 23.81 -0.76
C ALA A 228 -4.74 25.35 -0.91
N HIS A 229 -4.47 26.09 0.17
CA HIS A 229 -4.23 27.53 0.12
C HIS A 229 -2.90 27.88 -0.56
N SER A 230 -1.84 27.11 -0.32
CA SER A 230 -0.52 27.33 -0.94
C SER A 230 -0.49 27.00 -2.44
N THR A 231 -1.33 26.07 -2.92
CA THR A 231 -1.42 25.76 -4.37
C THR A 231 -2.25 26.75 -5.18
N LYS A 232 -2.99 27.66 -4.52
CA LYS A 232 -3.84 28.67 -5.19
C LYS A 232 -3.04 29.84 -5.75
N GLU A 233 -1.82 30.08 -5.27
CA GLU A 233 -0.96 31.20 -5.72
C GLU A 233 -0.11 30.87 -6.97
N SER A 234 0.04 29.61 -7.39
CA SER A 234 1.04 29.23 -8.41
C SER A 234 0.54 28.57 -9.71
N ALA A 235 -0.76 28.51 -9.99
CA ALA A 235 -1.21 27.98 -11.29
C ALA A 235 -2.57 28.56 -11.74
N GLN A 236 -2.53 29.76 -12.34
CA GLN A 236 -3.69 30.26 -13.06
C GLN A 236 -3.82 29.58 -14.42
N GLN A 237 -5.06 29.22 -14.76
CA GLN A 237 -5.58 28.72 -16.04
C GLN A 237 -5.65 27.18 -16.20
N GLY A 238 -6.66 26.59 -15.55
CA GLY A 238 -7.12 25.20 -15.72
C GLY A 238 -7.84 24.59 -14.50
N GLN A 239 -7.86 25.30 -13.36
CA GLN A 239 -8.11 24.70 -12.05
C GLN A 239 -9.60 24.57 -11.64
N GLU A 240 -10.54 25.33 -12.21
CA GLU A 240 -11.92 25.36 -11.70
C GLU A 240 -12.70 24.06 -11.96
N GLN A 241 -12.50 23.44 -13.13
CA GLN A 241 -13.18 22.16 -13.44
C GLN A 241 -12.56 20.97 -12.69
N ALA A 242 -11.23 20.92 -12.57
CA ALA A 242 -10.54 19.84 -11.87
C ALA A 242 -10.69 19.95 -10.34
N SER A 243 -10.66 21.17 -9.79
CA SER A 243 -10.91 21.41 -8.36
C SER A 243 -12.36 21.09 -8.00
N GLY A 244 -13.33 21.49 -8.83
CA GLY A 244 -14.73 21.12 -8.64
C GLY A 244 -14.95 19.61 -8.65
N PHE A 245 -14.31 18.90 -9.58
CA PHE A 245 -14.40 17.44 -9.66
C PHE A 245 -13.75 16.72 -8.47
N ILE A 246 -12.55 17.16 -8.06
CA ILE A 246 -11.85 16.60 -6.90
C ILE A 246 -12.62 16.90 -5.61
N HIS A 247 -13.12 18.12 -5.46
CA HIS A 247 -13.90 18.53 -4.29
C HIS A 247 -15.20 17.72 -4.20
N GLN A 248 -15.97 17.63 -5.29
CA GLN A 248 -17.20 16.83 -5.34
C GLN A 248 -16.95 15.35 -5.05
N THR A 249 -15.88 14.79 -5.61
CA THR A 249 -15.49 13.39 -5.34
C THR A 249 -15.10 13.21 -3.87
N SER A 250 -14.36 14.16 -3.30
CA SER A 250 -13.94 14.10 -1.89
C SER A 250 -15.12 14.22 -0.93
N GLU A 251 -16.09 15.10 -1.19
CA GLU A 251 -17.31 15.23 -0.38
C GLU A 251 -18.18 13.98 -0.49
N GLN A 252 -18.33 13.42 -1.69
CA GLN A 252 -19.11 12.21 -1.88
C GLN A 252 -18.49 11.02 -1.13
N VAL A 253 -17.16 10.89 -1.18
CA VAL A 253 -16.42 9.87 -0.42
C VAL A 253 -16.55 10.08 1.09
N MET A 254 -16.47 11.33 1.57
CA MET A 254 -16.64 11.66 2.99
C MET A 254 -18.05 11.30 3.49
N ASN A 255 -19.09 11.62 2.71
CA ASN A 255 -20.46 11.28 3.04
C ASN A 255 -20.68 9.76 3.04
N MET A 256 -20.17 9.05 2.03
CA MET A 256 -20.24 7.59 1.97
C MET A 256 -19.49 6.91 3.14
N ALA A 257 -18.32 7.43 3.52
CA ALA A 257 -17.57 6.93 4.67
C ALA A 257 -18.31 7.22 5.99
N HIS A 258 -18.93 8.39 6.13
CA HIS A 258 -19.76 8.73 7.27
C HIS A 258 -20.96 7.79 7.39
N ASP A 259 -21.68 7.56 6.30
CA ASP A 259 -22.84 6.65 6.25
C ASP A 259 -22.44 5.20 6.55
N ALA A 260 -21.28 4.75 6.08
CA ALA A 260 -20.75 3.42 6.38
C ALA A 260 -20.41 3.26 7.88
N ILE A 261 -19.89 4.31 8.51
CA ILE A 261 -19.60 4.34 9.95
C ILE A 261 -20.91 4.30 10.76
N GLU A 262 -21.91 5.11 10.39
CA GLU A 262 -23.20 5.13 11.08
C GLU A 262 -23.97 3.80 10.92
N ASN A 263 -23.91 3.18 9.75
CA ASN A 263 -24.47 1.84 9.53
C ASN A 263 -23.73 0.75 10.34
N ALA A 264 -22.42 0.89 10.55
CA ALA A 264 -21.68 -0.02 11.41
C ALA A 264 -22.06 0.15 12.89
N LYS A 265 -22.26 1.39 13.36
CA LYS A 265 -22.72 1.68 14.73
C LYS A 265 -24.12 1.12 15.00
N SER A 266 -25.05 1.28 14.05
CA SER A 266 -26.41 0.77 14.17
C SER A 266 -26.46 -0.77 14.21
N THR A 267 -25.63 -1.43 13.41
CA THR A 267 -25.51 -2.90 13.37
C THR A 267 -24.88 -3.48 14.64
N LEU A 268 -23.98 -2.73 15.29
CA LEU A 268 -23.30 -3.15 16.53
C LEU A 268 -24.06 -2.76 17.81
N GLY A 269 -25.22 -2.11 17.70
CA GLY A 269 -26.05 -1.73 18.86
C GLY A 269 -25.42 -0.66 19.77
N VAL A 270 -24.42 0.08 19.28
CA VAL A 270 -23.77 1.16 20.03
C VAL A 270 -24.52 2.46 19.75
N GLY A 271 -25.70 2.60 20.33
CA GLY A 271 -26.51 3.83 20.34
C GLY A 271 -26.67 4.33 21.77
N GLU A 272 -26.37 5.61 21.99
CA GLU A 272 -26.32 6.31 23.28
C GLU A 272 -27.55 6.07 24.18
N HIS A 273 -27.30 5.61 25.41
CA HIS A 273 -28.21 5.83 26.53
C HIS A 273 -28.02 7.26 27.04
N SER A 274 -28.87 8.19 26.59
CA SER A 274 -29.04 9.48 27.26
C SER A 274 -30.41 9.57 27.93
N HIS A 275 -30.33 9.62 29.26
CA HIS A 275 -31.30 10.06 30.27
C HIS A 275 -32.78 10.22 29.89
N LYS A 276 -33.63 9.45 30.58
CA LYS A 276 -34.97 9.91 30.97
C LYS A 276 -35.27 9.64 32.44
N LYS A 277 -35.55 10.76 33.11
CA LYS A 277 -36.15 11.00 34.43
C LYS A 277 -35.26 10.85 35.65
#